data_AF-A0A7V4G8R0-F1
#
_entry.id   AF-A0A7V4G8R0-F1
#
_cell.length_a   1.000
_cell.length_b   1.000
_cell.length_c   1.000
_cell.angle_alpha   90.00
_cell.angle_beta   90.00
_cell.angle_gamma   90.00
#
_symmetry.space_group_name_H-M   'P 1'
#
loop_
_entity.id
_entity.type
_entity.pdbx_description
1 polymer ?
#
loop_
_entity_poly.entity_id
_entity_poly.type
_entity_poly.pdbx_seq_one_letter_code
_entity_poly.pdbx_strand_id
1 'polypeptide(L)'
;MSSNHIVIRGAREHNLKNIDLELPRQQLVVITGVSGSGKSTLAFDILYAEGQRRYVESLSAYARQFLELMDKPDVDSIEGLSPAIAIEQRTASKNPRSTVATATEIYDYLRVLFARVGQPCCYQCGRPIASLSVPQMVDQLMELPSGSRLTILAPLVVNRKGEHTRLLERLQRQGYSRVRLNGELLDLEELPPLDKNKRHTIEAVVDRLVVKDDLPPRLTDSLELALKLGEGTVRVAVAGGEELLFSEKFACDLCGVSLPEITPQLFSFNSPQGACPTCSGLGTRLVLDPDLVVPNPDLSLREGAVRPWAQHHSLRHQQMLEALEKHYRFSSRTPFKDLEENVQQVLLYGSGQEAINFFYEQGGKRVFVPRPFPGVLPLLQERYQSTDSSLIRDEIEEYMTVQPCPECRGARLRREALAVKLGGKNISEVTSLSVAQARDWFQGL
;
A
#
# COMPACT_ATOMS: atom_id res chain seq x y z
N MET A 1 20.07 -0.50 49.97
CA MET A 1 21.12 -1.28 49.29
C MET A 1 20.39 -2.24 48.36
N SER A 2 20.67 -2.22 47.05
CA SER A 2 20.06 -3.21 46.15
C SER A 2 20.59 -4.58 46.52
N SER A 3 19.71 -5.53 46.87
CA SER A 3 20.12 -6.92 47.01
C SER A 3 20.81 -7.37 45.73
N ASN A 4 21.98 -7.98 45.86
CA ASN A 4 22.76 -8.55 44.75
C ASN A 4 22.15 -9.85 44.22
N HIS A 5 21.09 -10.36 44.87
CA HIS A 5 20.41 -11.59 44.52
C HIS A 5 18.90 -11.34 44.35
N ILE A 6 18.28 -12.12 43.47
CA ILE A 6 16.84 -12.34 43.45
C ILE A 6 16.57 -13.51 44.40
N VAL A 7 15.81 -13.27 45.45
CA VAL A 7 15.50 -14.28 46.47
C VAL A 7 14.04 -14.67 46.30
N ILE A 8 13.79 -15.96 46.08
CA ILE A 8 12.47 -16.56 45.91
C ILE A 8 12.24 -17.47 47.11
N ARG A 9 11.12 -17.29 47.81
CA ARG A 9 10.72 -18.13 48.95
C ARG A 9 9.38 -18.80 48.67
N GLY A 10 9.32 -20.11 48.90
CA GLY A 10 8.10 -20.90 48.86
C GLY A 10 7.40 -20.90 47.51
N ALA A 11 8.13 -21.07 46.39
CA ALA A 11 7.50 -21.18 45.08
C ALA A 11 6.77 -22.52 44.91
N ARG A 12 5.46 -22.46 44.61
CA ARG A 12 4.53 -23.61 44.56
C ARG A 12 3.70 -23.68 43.27
N GLU A 13 3.86 -22.72 42.37
CA GLU A 13 3.16 -22.69 41.09
C GLU A 13 3.29 -24.04 40.34
N HIS A 14 2.18 -24.51 39.76
CA HIS A 14 2.02 -25.80 39.11
C HIS A 14 2.60 -27.01 39.89
N ASN A 15 3.77 -27.51 39.49
CA ASN A 15 4.38 -28.71 40.05
C ASN A 15 5.57 -28.44 40.97
N LEU A 16 5.88 -27.16 41.26
CA LEU A 16 6.93 -26.78 42.18
C LEU A 16 6.56 -27.19 43.62
N LYS A 17 7.57 -27.62 44.38
CA LYS A 17 7.38 -28.26 45.69
C LYS A 17 7.82 -27.35 46.83
N ASN A 18 7.25 -26.14 46.87
CA ASN A 18 7.56 -25.12 47.88
C ASN A 18 9.06 -24.83 47.96
N ILE A 19 9.66 -24.47 46.82
CA ILE A 19 11.10 -24.33 46.69
C ILE A 19 11.58 -22.91 47.05
N ASP A 20 12.75 -22.85 47.65
CA ASP A 20 13.49 -21.61 47.91
C ASP A 20 14.69 -21.54 46.98
N LEU A 21 14.95 -20.35 46.40
CA LEU A 21 16.04 -20.15 45.46
C LEU A 21 16.64 -18.75 45.58
N GLU A 22 17.96 -18.66 45.46
CA GLU A 22 18.69 -17.40 45.36
C GLU A 22 19.40 -17.35 44.01
N LEU A 23 19.08 -16.35 43.19
CA LEU A 23 19.65 -16.15 41.87
C LEU A 23 20.57 -14.92 41.86
N PRO A 24 21.81 -15.01 41.37
CA PRO A 24 22.69 -13.85 41.27
C PRO A 24 22.16 -12.85 40.24
N ARG A 25 22.12 -11.56 40.60
CA ARG A 25 21.75 -10.50 39.65
C ARG A 25 22.92 -10.15 38.74
N GLN A 26 22.61 -9.57 37.58
CA GLN A 26 23.58 -9.09 36.59
C GLN A 26 24.48 -10.22 36.04
N GLN A 27 24.00 -11.46 36.09
CA GLN A 27 24.67 -12.62 35.52
C GLN A 27 23.74 -13.34 34.56
N LEU A 28 24.33 -14.08 33.62
CA LEU A 28 23.59 -14.99 32.75
C LEU A 28 23.24 -16.25 33.56
N VAL A 29 22.01 -16.30 34.06
CA VAL A 29 21.48 -17.46 34.79
C VAL A 29 20.82 -18.41 33.81
N VAL A 30 21.23 -19.68 33.83
CA VAL A 30 20.67 -20.75 32.98
C VAL A 30 19.91 -21.75 33.84
N ILE A 31 18.60 -21.85 33.64
CA ILE A 31 17.75 -22.86 34.29
C ILE A 31 17.71 -24.12 33.40
N THR A 32 18.15 -25.26 33.93
CA THR A 32 18.24 -26.52 33.19
C THR A 32 17.57 -27.68 33.94
N GLY A 33 17.28 -28.78 33.23
CA GLY A 33 16.56 -29.94 33.77
C GLY A 33 15.64 -30.63 32.76
N VAL A 34 15.17 -31.84 33.10
CA VAL A 34 14.31 -32.68 32.24
C VAL A 34 12.98 -32.01 31.86
N SER A 35 12.36 -32.42 30.76
CA SER A 35 11.04 -31.91 30.37
C SER A 35 10.02 -32.10 31.51
N GLY A 36 9.20 -31.09 31.77
CA GLY A 36 8.24 -31.10 32.88
C GLY A 36 8.84 -30.85 34.27
N SER A 37 10.14 -30.59 34.43
CA SER A 37 10.75 -30.35 35.75
C SER A 37 10.40 -29.01 36.43
N GLY A 38 9.47 -28.22 35.88
CA GLY A 38 9.08 -26.91 36.43
C GLY A 38 9.95 -25.72 36.00
N LYS A 39 10.81 -25.87 34.97
CA LYS A 39 11.68 -24.77 34.47
C LYS A 39 10.90 -23.57 33.96
N SER A 40 9.94 -23.84 33.07
CA SER A 40 9.08 -22.80 32.48
C SER A 40 8.22 -22.16 33.55
N THR A 41 7.74 -22.95 34.52
CA THR A 41 6.99 -22.45 35.67
C THR A 41 7.79 -21.47 36.51
N LEU A 42 9.03 -21.81 36.84
CA LEU A 42 9.89 -20.88 37.57
C LEU A 42 10.22 -19.62 36.76
N ALA A 43 10.54 -19.77 35.47
CA ALA A 43 11.00 -18.66 34.63
C ALA A 43 9.86 -17.72 34.18
N PHE A 44 8.76 -18.27 33.68
CA PHE A 44 7.67 -17.52 33.07
C PHE A 44 6.52 -17.28 34.04
N ASP A 45 6.00 -18.34 34.64
CA ASP A 45 4.79 -18.27 35.47
C ASP A 45 5.04 -17.60 36.83
N ILE A 46 6.29 -17.61 37.31
CA ILE A 46 6.69 -16.93 38.55
C ILE A 46 7.52 -15.68 38.27
N LEU A 47 8.76 -15.83 37.79
CA LEU A 47 9.71 -14.71 37.72
C LEU A 47 9.27 -13.61 36.74
N TYR A 48 8.87 -13.99 35.53
CA TYR A 48 8.37 -13.02 34.54
C TYR A 48 7.01 -12.44 34.95
N ALA A 49 6.05 -13.29 35.33
CA ALA A 49 4.72 -12.84 35.74
C ALA A 49 4.78 -11.83 36.90
N GLU A 50 5.55 -12.13 37.94
CA GLU A 50 5.69 -11.23 39.09
C GLU A 50 6.49 -9.96 38.76
N GLY A 51 7.53 -10.08 37.92
CA GLY A 51 8.33 -8.95 37.47
C GLY A 51 7.53 -7.98 36.59
N GLN A 52 6.68 -8.51 35.72
CA GLN A 52 5.75 -7.74 34.89
C GLN A 52 4.66 -7.10 35.77
N ARG A 53 3.99 -7.88 36.64
CA ARG A 53 2.92 -7.40 37.51
C ARG A 53 3.37 -6.21 38.36
N ARG A 54 4.49 -6.34 39.09
CA ARG A 54 5.03 -5.26 39.94
C ARG A 54 5.37 -4.00 39.15
N TYR A 55 5.87 -4.16 37.92
CA TYR A 55 6.15 -3.02 37.06
C TYR A 55 4.87 -2.33 36.60
N VAL A 56 3.87 -3.08 36.09
CA VAL A 56 2.60 -2.50 35.61
C VAL A 56 1.80 -1.88 36.75
N GLU A 57 1.85 -2.44 37.96
CA GLU A 57 1.25 -1.85 39.17
C GLU A 57 1.80 -0.46 39.49
N SER A 58 3.01 -0.14 39.04
CA SER A 58 3.62 1.18 39.25
C SER A 58 3.20 2.23 38.23
N LEU A 59 2.61 1.84 37.08
CA LEU A 59 2.36 2.74 35.95
C LEU A 59 1.18 3.71 36.18
N SER A 60 0.04 3.21 36.68
CA SER A 60 -1.11 4.06 36.99
C SER A 60 -2.06 3.43 38.00
N ALA A 61 -2.83 4.25 38.71
CA ALA A 61 -3.87 3.77 39.63
C ALA A 61 -4.97 2.97 38.91
N TYR A 62 -5.27 3.31 37.65
CA TYR A 62 -6.22 2.58 36.81
C TYR A 62 -5.67 1.19 36.41
N ALA A 63 -4.38 1.10 36.03
CA ALA A 63 -3.76 -0.18 35.67
C ALA A 63 -3.80 -1.20 36.83
N ARG A 64 -3.70 -0.74 38.09
CA ARG A 64 -3.84 -1.62 39.26
C ARG A 64 -5.18 -2.33 39.32
N GLN A 65 -6.28 -1.66 38.97
CA GLN A 65 -7.62 -2.27 38.99
C GLN A 65 -7.75 -3.43 37.99
N PHE A 66 -7.01 -3.42 36.88
CA PHE A 66 -6.99 -4.52 35.90
C PHE A 66 -6.06 -5.66 36.32
N LEU A 67 -5.01 -5.38 37.08
CA LEU A 67 -4.05 -6.39 37.55
C LEU A 67 -4.59 -7.19 38.74
N GLU A 68 -5.50 -6.63 39.54
CA GLU A 68 -6.19 -7.36 40.61
C GLU A 68 -7.05 -8.52 40.09
N LEU A 69 -7.37 -8.54 38.79
CA LEU A 69 -8.07 -9.63 38.10
C LEU A 69 -7.13 -10.71 37.56
N MET A 70 -5.81 -10.50 37.60
CA MET A 70 -4.82 -11.49 37.16
C MET A 70 -4.43 -12.40 38.32
N ASP A 71 -4.36 -13.70 38.06
CA ASP A 71 -3.89 -14.66 39.06
C ASP A 71 -2.45 -14.34 39.49
N LYS A 72 -2.26 -14.17 40.79
CA LYS A 72 -0.93 -13.97 41.36
C LYS A 72 -0.23 -15.33 41.42
N PRO A 73 1.06 -15.41 41.04
CA PRO A 73 1.81 -16.66 41.17
C PRO A 73 1.82 -17.13 42.63
N ASP A 74 1.70 -18.44 42.85
CA ASP A 74 1.76 -19.05 44.19
C ASP A 74 3.21 -19.09 44.69
N VAL A 75 3.59 -18.03 45.40
CA VAL A 75 4.90 -17.83 46.01
C VAL A 75 4.74 -17.04 47.31
N ASP A 76 5.56 -17.34 48.34
CA ASP A 76 5.49 -16.62 49.62
C ASP A 76 6.07 -15.21 49.50
N SER A 77 7.27 -15.11 48.93
CA SER A 77 7.89 -13.82 48.65
C SER A 77 8.92 -13.91 47.52
N ILE A 78 9.06 -12.79 46.81
CA ILE A 78 10.17 -12.57 45.88
C ILE A 78 10.76 -11.20 46.17
N GLU A 79 12.06 -11.16 46.43
CA GLU A 79 12.82 -9.94 46.71
C GLU A 79 13.91 -9.72 45.66
N GLY A 80 14.26 -8.46 45.39
CA GLY A 80 15.31 -8.11 44.44
C GLY A 80 14.95 -8.28 42.96
N LEU A 81 13.68 -8.61 42.64
CA LEU A 81 13.19 -8.78 41.27
C LEU A 81 13.18 -7.46 40.51
N SER A 82 13.63 -7.49 39.25
CA SER A 82 13.61 -6.35 38.34
C SER A 82 12.40 -6.44 37.40
N PRO A 83 11.97 -5.34 36.75
CA PRO A 83 11.00 -5.41 35.65
C PRO A 83 11.46 -6.47 34.64
N ALA A 84 10.56 -7.41 34.33
CA ALA A 84 10.90 -8.59 33.54
C ALA A 84 10.33 -8.47 32.12
N ILE A 85 11.07 -9.01 31.16
CA ILE A 85 10.67 -9.14 29.75
C ILE A 85 10.83 -10.60 29.36
N ALA A 86 9.75 -11.24 28.92
CA ALA A 86 9.79 -12.58 28.36
C ALA A 86 10.08 -12.53 26.87
N ILE A 87 11.07 -13.30 26.43
CA ILE A 87 11.35 -13.53 25.01
C ILE A 87 11.05 -15.01 24.75
N GLU A 88 9.87 -15.28 24.24
CA GLU A 88 9.37 -16.63 23.97
C GLU A 88 9.33 -16.91 22.46
N GLN A 89 9.38 -18.18 22.09
CA GLN A 89 9.06 -18.64 20.73
C GLN A 89 7.54 -18.69 20.52
N ARG A 90 6.81 -17.62 20.83
CA ARG A 90 5.39 -17.54 20.43
C ARG A 90 5.32 -17.30 18.93
N THR A 91 4.48 -18.06 18.24
CA THR A 91 4.14 -17.79 16.83
C THR A 91 3.71 -16.34 16.72
N ALA A 92 4.46 -15.57 15.93
CA ALA A 92 4.12 -14.17 15.66
C ALA A 92 2.67 -14.08 15.15
N SER A 93 1.98 -13.00 15.54
CA SER A 93 0.61 -12.72 15.11
C SER A 93 0.48 -12.87 13.59
N LYS A 94 -0.48 -13.70 13.14
CA LYS A 94 -0.79 -13.96 11.72
C LYS A 94 -1.51 -12.78 11.06
N ASN A 95 -1.16 -11.55 11.42
CA ASN A 95 -1.73 -10.37 10.78
C ASN A 95 -1.07 -10.20 9.39
N PRO A 96 -1.83 -10.29 8.28
CA PRO A 96 -1.27 -10.19 6.91
C PRO A 96 -0.61 -8.83 6.62
N ARG A 97 -0.93 -7.81 7.42
CA ARG A 97 -0.33 -6.48 7.34
C ARG A 97 0.94 -6.34 8.18
N SER A 98 1.28 -7.31 9.03
CA SER A 98 2.56 -7.31 9.74
C SER A 98 3.66 -7.87 8.85
N THR A 99 4.80 -7.19 8.84
CA THR A 99 6.02 -7.57 8.14
C THR A 99 7.18 -7.57 9.13
N VAL A 100 8.33 -8.13 8.73
CA VAL A 100 9.56 -8.04 9.55
C VAL A 100 9.90 -6.58 9.84
N ALA A 101 9.90 -5.72 8.82
CA ALA A 101 10.28 -4.33 8.95
C ALA A 101 9.35 -3.53 9.88
N THR A 102 8.04 -3.84 9.90
CA THR A 102 7.10 -3.22 10.85
C THR A 102 7.27 -3.75 12.26
N ALA A 103 7.56 -5.05 12.44
CA ALA A 103 7.79 -5.64 13.76
C ALA A 103 9.06 -5.09 14.43
N THR A 104 10.06 -4.72 13.63
CA THR A 104 11.32 -4.11 14.10
C THR A 104 11.30 -2.58 14.13
N GLU A 105 10.18 -1.94 13.80
CA GLU A 105 10.04 -0.48 13.61
C GLU A 105 10.95 0.16 12.54
N ILE A 106 11.84 -0.60 11.88
CA ILE A 106 12.68 -0.14 10.76
C ILE A 106 11.82 0.52 9.68
N TYR A 107 10.66 -0.06 9.36
CA TYR A 107 9.76 0.54 8.37
C TYR A 107 9.32 1.95 8.77
N ASP A 108 9.11 2.20 10.05
CA ASP A 108 8.64 3.50 10.55
C ASP A 108 9.72 4.57 10.38
N TYR A 109 10.98 4.22 10.63
CA TYR A 109 12.13 5.07 10.30
C TYR A 109 12.26 5.31 8.79
N LEU A 110 12.07 4.27 7.97
CA LEU A 110 12.08 4.42 6.50
C LEU A 110 11.01 5.40 6.03
N ARG A 111 9.79 5.35 6.59
CA ARG A 111 8.73 6.33 6.23
C ARG A 111 9.15 7.76 6.52
N VAL A 112 9.77 8.00 7.69
CA VAL A 112 10.25 9.34 8.06
C VAL A 112 11.38 9.76 7.12
N LEU A 113 12.32 8.87 6.83
CA LEU A 113 13.45 9.12 5.94
C LEU A 113 12.96 9.50 4.53
N PHE A 114 12.12 8.67 3.92
CA PHE A 114 11.56 8.94 2.59
C PHE A 114 10.70 10.20 2.57
N ALA A 115 10.01 10.53 3.67
CA ALA A 115 9.25 11.77 3.76
C ALA A 115 10.13 13.02 3.84
N ARG A 116 11.31 12.93 4.45
CA ARG A 116 12.19 14.07 4.69
C ARG A 116 13.18 14.34 3.55
N VAL A 117 13.77 13.29 2.99
CA VAL A 117 14.86 13.40 2.01
C VAL A 117 14.58 12.65 0.71
N GLY A 118 13.42 12.00 0.60
CA GLY A 118 13.01 11.36 -0.64
C GLY A 118 12.75 12.38 -1.74
N GLN A 119 13.30 12.13 -2.91
CA GLN A 119 13.09 12.93 -4.11
C GLN A 119 11.79 12.48 -4.78
N PRO A 120 10.75 13.33 -4.83
CA PRO A 120 9.52 12.99 -5.53
C PRO A 120 9.80 13.00 -7.03
N CYS A 121 9.34 11.97 -7.74
CA CYS A 121 9.40 11.93 -9.20
C CYS A 121 7.99 11.78 -9.79
N CYS A 122 7.83 12.20 -11.04
CA CYS A 122 6.64 11.90 -11.79
C CYS A 122 6.57 10.40 -12.10
N TYR A 123 5.51 9.72 -11.68
CA TYR A 123 5.32 8.29 -11.97
C TYR A 123 5.03 7.98 -13.45
N GLN A 124 4.88 8.98 -14.32
CA GLN A 124 4.70 8.78 -15.77
C GLN A 124 6.00 9.00 -16.56
N CYS A 125 6.70 10.12 -16.34
CA CYS A 125 7.90 10.48 -17.10
C CYS A 125 9.22 10.34 -16.33
N GLY A 126 9.17 10.05 -15.02
CA GLY A 126 10.34 9.87 -14.17
C GLY A 126 11.09 11.15 -13.78
N ARG A 127 10.67 12.33 -14.26
CA ARG A 127 11.31 13.61 -13.93
C ARG A 127 11.13 13.95 -12.44
N PRO A 128 12.13 14.54 -11.78
CA PRO A 128 11.98 15.09 -10.44
C PRO A 128 10.85 16.13 -10.38
N ILE A 129 10.06 16.08 -9.31
CA ILE A 129 9.04 17.06 -8.98
C ILE A 129 9.51 17.75 -7.70
N ALA A 130 9.63 19.07 -7.74
CA ALA A 130 9.94 19.88 -6.57
C ALA A 130 8.75 20.75 -6.21
N SER A 131 8.53 20.93 -4.91
CA SER A 131 7.73 22.03 -4.38
C SER A 131 8.66 22.96 -3.62
N LEU A 132 8.56 24.26 -3.89
CA LEU A 132 9.33 25.28 -3.18
C LEU A 132 8.35 26.27 -2.56
N SER A 133 8.68 26.78 -1.37
CA SER A 133 7.98 27.93 -0.82
C SER A 133 8.46 29.22 -1.50
N VAL A 134 7.66 30.28 -1.49
CA VAL A 134 8.07 31.58 -2.06
C VAL A 134 9.42 32.06 -1.51
N PRO A 135 9.71 32.00 -0.19
CA PRO A 135 11.04 32.33 0.33
C PRO A 135 12.17 31.51 -0.30
N GLN A 136 11.98 30.19 -0.49
CA GLN A 136 13.00 29.34 -1.13
C GLN A 136 13.19 29.68 -2.61
N MET A 137 12.12 30.03 -3.33
CA MET A 137 12.21 30.51 -4.71
C MET A 137 12.99 31.82 -4.79
N VAL A 138 12.75 32.74 -3.84
CA VAL A 138 13.50 34.01 -3.73
C VAL A 138 14.97 33.73 -3.49
N ASP A 139 15.30 32.90 -2.49
CA ASP A 139 16.68 32.55 -2.16
C ASP A 139 17.42 31.97 -3.38
N GLN A 140 16.80 31.03 -4.09
CA GLN A 140 17.39 30.42 -5.29
C GLN A 140 17.59 31.41 -6.44
N LEU A 141 16.68 32.38 -6.62
CA LEU A 141 16.83 33.43 -7.63
C LEU A 141 17.88 34.47 -7.25
N MET A 142 18.13 34.68 -5.96
CA MET A 142 19.16 35.58 -5.44
C MET A 142 20.58 34.99 -5.55
N GLU A 143 20.72 33.68 -5.77
CA GLU A 143 22.01 33.04 -6.11
C GLU A 143 22.52 33.39 -7.52
N LEU A 144 21.66 33.94 -8.38
CA LEU A 144 22.04 34.35 -9.73
C LEU A 144 22.98 35.58 -9.71
N PRO A 145 23.85 35.75 -10.72
CA PRO A 145 24.76 36.89 -10.78
C PRO A 145 24.03 38.23 -10.70
N SER A 146 24.59 39.18 -9.94
CA SER A 146 24.08 40.54 -9.86
C SER A 146 24.00 41.18 -11.26
N GLY A 147 22.88 41.82 -11.56
CA GLY A 147 22.58 42.37 -12.88
C GLY A 147 21.84 41.44 -13.85
N SER A 148 21.62 40.16 -13.50
CA SER A 148 20.77 39.27 -14.29
C SER A 148 19.35 39.80 -14.41
N ARG A 149 18.78 39.75 -15.63
CA ARG A 149 17.41 40.20 -15.90
C ARG A 149 16.45 39.02 -15.85
N LEU A 150 15.43 39.11 -15.00
CA LEU A 150 14.42 38.09 -14.77
C LEU A 150 13.08 38.57 -15.34
N THR A 151 12.37 37.67 -16.02
CA THR A 151 10.96 37.89 -16.39
C THR A 151 10.12 36.85 -15.66
N ILE A 152 9.24 37.31 -14.77
CA ILE A 152 8.34 36.45 -13.99
C ILE A 152 7.07 36.21 -14.83
N LEU A 153 6.76 34.95 -15.06
CA LEU A 153 5.70 34.50 -15.94
C LEU A 153 4.74 33.59 -15.18
N ALA A 154 3.45 33.90 -15.24
CA ALA A 154 2.40 33.00 -14.74
C ALA A 154 1.89 32.11 -15.90
N PRO A 155 2.15 30.79 -15.89
CA PRO A 155 1.67 29.88 -16.92
C PRO A 155 0.16 29.61 -16.73
N LEU A 156 -0.64 30.11 -17.67
CA LEU A 156 -2.11 30.01 -17.60
C LEU A 156 -2.65 28.86 -18.45
N VAL A 157 -2.01 28.62 -19.58
CA VAL A 157 -2.35 27.54 -20.51
C VAL A 157 -1.04 26.90 -20.98
N VAL A 158 -0.94 25.57 -20.86
CA VAL A 158 0.23 24.82 -21.33
C VAL A 158 -0.23 23.77 -22.33
N ASN A 159 0.16 23.94 -23.60
CA ASN A 159 -0.06 22.97 -24.68
C ASN A 159 -1.52 22.47 -24.84
N ARG A 160 -2.52 23.36 -24.65
CA ARG A 160 -3.95 23.01 -24.80
C ARG A 160 -4.53 23.63 -26.07
N LYS A 161 -5.54 22.95 -26.66
CA LYS A 161 -6.28 23.47 -27.82
C LYS A 161 -7.37 24.44 -27.38
N GLY A 162 -7.56 25.52 -28.14
CA GLY A 162 -8.65 26.46 -27.94
C GLY A 162 -8.28 27.90 -28.26
N GLU A 163 -9.30 28.74 -28.43
CA GLU A 163 -9.12 30.17 -28.75
C GLU A 163 -8.79 31.02 -27.52
N HIS A 164 -9.10 30.52 -26.31
CA HIS A 164 -8.80 31.14 -25.01
C HIS A 164 -9.22 32.63 -24.87
N THR A 165 -10.16 33.13 -25.69
CA THR A 165 -10.63 34.53 -25.71
C THR A 165 -11.07 35.06 -24.34
N ARG A 166 -11.89 34.29 -23.62
CA ARG A 166 -12.34 34.65 -22.26
C ARG A 166 -11.20 34.83 -21.25
N LEU A 167 -10.09 34.12 -21.44
CA LEU A 167 -8.90 34.21 -20.57
C LEU A 167 -8.11 35.47 -20.91
N LEU A 168 -7.91 35.76 -22.19
CA LEU A 168 -7.24 36.97 -22.65
C LEU A 168 -7.99 38.24 -22.23
N GLU A 169 -9.32 38.28 -22.41
CA GLU A 169 -10.15 39.41 -21.95
C GLU A 169 -10.06 39.63 -20.42
N ARG A 170 -9.96 38.54 -19.65
CA ARG A 170 -9.80 38.61 -18.20
C ARG A 170 -8.48 39.24 -17.80
N LEU A 171 -7.39 38.86 -18.49
CA LEU A 171 -6.06 39.44 -18.25
C LEU A 171 -6.06 40.94 -18.56
N GLN A 172 -6.69 41.34 -19.67
CA GLN A 172 -6.80 42.74 -20.04
C GLN A 172 -7.54 43.57 -18.97
N ARG A 173 -8.68 43.06 -18.47
CA ARG A 173 -9.44 43.71 -17.39
C ARG A 173 -8.68 43.79 -16.06
N GLN A 174 -7.76 42.86 -15.83
CA GLN A 174 -6.88 42.84 -14.65
C GLN A 174 -5.64 43.74 -14.82
N GLY A 175 -5.48 44.40 -15.97
CA GLY A 175 -4.41 45.35 -16.23
C GLY A 175 -3.11 44.75 -16.77
N TYR A 176 -3.11 43.48 -17.20
CA TYR A 176 -1.94 42.88 -17.85
C TYR A 176 -1.79 43.39 -19.28
N SER A 177 -0.65 44.00 -19.59
CA SER A 177 -0.33 44.53 -20.93
C SER A 177 0.42 43.55 -21.82
N ARG A 178 1.13 42.57 -21.25
CA ARG A 178 1.97 41.62 -22.01
C ARG A 178 1.71 40.18 -21.64
N VAL A 179 1.77 39.33 -22.66
CA VAL A 179 1.77 37.86 -22.53
C VAL A 179 2.86 37.26 -23.39
N ARG A 180 3.30 36.07 -23.01
CA ARG A 180 4.09 35.19 -23.86
C ARG A 180 3.18 34.14 -24.46
N LEU A 181 3.02 34.18 -25.78
CA LEU A 181 2.21 33.24 -26.55
C LEU A 181 3.15 32.35 -27.37
N ASN A 182 3.12 31.04 -27.15
CA ASN A 182 3.93 30.07 -27.89
C ASN A 182 5.44 30.40 -27.93
N GLY A 183 5.95 31.08 -26.90
CA GLY A 183 7.35 31.52 -26.79
C GLY A 183 7.60 32.96 -27.21
N GLU A 184 6.68 33.62 -27.91
CA GLU A 184 6.81 35.00 -28.36
C GLU A 184 6.14 35.98 -27.39
N LEU A 185 6.85 37.05 -27.01
CA LEU A 185 6.31 38.12 -26.16
C LEU A 185 5.52 39.10 -27.02
N LEU A 186 4.22 39.22 -26.74
CA LEU A 186 3.28 40.06 -27.49
C LEU A 186 2.55 41.00 -26.54
N ASP A 187 2.19 42.19 -27.03
CA ASP A 187 1.29 43.11 -26.34
C ASP A 187 -0.15 42.59 -26.47
N LEU A 188 -0.90 42.62 -25.37
CA LEU A 188 -2.20 41.95 -25.25
C LEU A 188 -3.27 42.56 -26.17
N GLU A 189 -3.12 43.86 -26.48
CA GLU A 189 -4.02 44.63 -27.33
C GLU A 189 -3.85 44.29 -28.83
N GLU A 190 -2.67 43.80 -29.22
CA GLU A 190 -2.31 43.51 -30.61
C GLU A 190 -2.38 42.01 -30.95
N LEU A 191 -2.92 41.18 -30.04
CA LEU A 191 -2.98 39.74 -30.22
C LEU A 191 -3.97 39.35 -31.33
N PRO A 192 -3.53 38.58 -32.35
CA PRO A 192 -4.45 38.01 -33.32
C PRO A 192 -5.32 36.91 -32.67
N PRO A 193 -6.54 36.66 -33.20
CA PRO A 193 -7.40 35.59 -32.70
C PRO A 193 -6.69 34.23 -32.83
N LEU A 194 -6.69 33.47 -31.72
CA LEU A 194 -6.08 32.14 -31.66
C LEU A 194 -6.93 31.09 -32.39
N ASP A 195 -6.28 30.10 -32.99
CA ASP A 195 -6.94 29.02 -33.73
C ASP A 195 -7.42 27.93 -32.77
N LYS A 196 -8.73 27.64 -32.78
CA LYS A 196 -9.36 26.61 -31.94
C LYS A 196 -8.74 25.22 -32.07
N ASN A 197 -8.18 24.87 -33.22
CA ASN A 197 -7.67 23.54 -33.51
C ASN A 197 -6.18 23.36 -33.17
N LYS A 198 -5.45 24.46 -32.94
CA LYS A 198 -4.03 24.43 -32.61
C LYS A 198 -3.82 24.43 -31.10
N ARG A 199 -2.71 23.84 -30.67
CA ARG A 199 -2.30 23.86 -29.26
C ARG A 199 -1.56 25.17 -28.98
N HIS A 200 -1.94 25.84 -27.91
CA HIS A 200 -1.38 27.10 -27.48
C HIS A 200 -0.79 26.97 -26.07
N THR A 201 0.27 27.73 -25.84
CA THR A 201 0.87 27.97 -24.52
C THR A 201 0.79 29.47 -24.26
N ILE A 202 0.11 29.86 -23.17
CA ILE A 202 -0.16 31.27 -22.81
C ILE A 202 0.36 31.50 -21.40
N GLU A 203 1.25 32.48 -21.27
CA GLU A 203 1.86 32.86 -20.00
C GLU A 203 1.75 34.37 -19.80
N ALA A 204 1.21 34.83 -18.68
CA ALA A 204 1.11 36.25 -18.39
C ALA A 204 2.44 36.78 -17.84
N VAL A 205 2.89 37.94 -18.34
CA VAL A 205 4.07 38.61 -17.81
C VAL A 205 3.66 39.39 -16.57
N VAL A 206 4.16 38.96 -15.40
CA VAL A 206 3.77 39.54 -14.10
C VAL A 206 4.71 40.69 -13.74
N ASP A 207 6.02 40.47 -13.79
CA ASP A 207 7.02 41.52 -13.55
C ASP A 207 8.30 41.25 -14.35
N ARG A 208 9.10 42.31 -14.56
CA ARG A 208 10.44 42.28 -15.15
C ARG A 208 11.41 42.92 -14.16
N LEU A 209 12.33 42.12 -13.65
CA LEU A 209 13.19 42.43 -12.53
C LEU A 209 14.67 42.33 -12.92
N VAL A 210 15.53 42.98 -12.15
CA VAL A 210 16.99 42.87 -12.27
C VAL A 210 17.54 42.49 -10.92
N VAL A 211 18.34 41.43 -10.85
CA VAL A 211 18.93 40.92 -9.61
C VAL A 211 19.84 41.99 -8.98
N LYS A 212 19.48 42.41 -7.77
CA LYS A 212 20.15 43.41 -6.93
C LYS A 212 19.87 43.10 -5.46
N ASP A 213 20.67 43.63 -4.55
CA ASP A 213 20.57 43.34 -3.10
C ASP A 213 19.22 43.78 -2.46
N ASP A 214 18.55 44.79 -3.04
CA ASP A 214 17.28 45.35 -2.56
C ASP A 214 16.04 44.67 -3.19
N LEU A 215 16.23 43.69 -4.06
CA LEU A 215 15.17 43.00 -4.80
C LEU A 215 14.22 42.10 -3.98
N PRO A 216 14.62 41.42 -2.88
CA PRO A 216 13.81 40.35 -2.27
C PRO A 216 12.34 40.68 -1.94
N PRO A 217 11.99 41.86 -1.38
CA PRO A 217 10.59 42.19 -1.11
C PRO A 217 9.73 42.23 -2.38
N ARG A 218 10.23 42.89 -3.43
CA ARG A 218 9.51 43.01 -4.71
C ARG A 218 9.43 41.68 -5.46
N LEU A 219 10.49 40.87 -5.37
CA LEU A 219 10.49 39.53 -5.95
C LEU A 219 9.47 38.61 -5.27
N THR A 220 9.34 38.71 -3.94
CA THR A 220 8.34 37.98 -3.15
C THR A 220 6.92 38.32 -3.63
N ASP A 221 6.57 39.61 -3.69
CA ASP A 221 5.25 40.07 -4.16
C ASP A 221 4.95 39.59 -5.58
N SER A 222 5.96 39.65 -6.46
CA SER A 222 5.84 39.22 -7.87
C SER A 222 5.62 37.72 -8.00
N LEU A 223 6.33 36.91 -7.21
CA LEU A 223 6.19 35.45 -7.19
C LEU A 223 4.83 35.05 -6.62
N GLU A 224 4.37 35.66 -5.52
CA GLU A 224 3.04 35.40 -4.95
C GLU A 224 1.92 35.71 -5.96
N LEU A 225 2.01 36.85 -6.65
CA LEU A 225 1.05 37.22 -7.68
C LEU A 225 1.07 36.22 -8.85
N ALA A 226 2.27 35.85 -9.31
CA ALA A 226 2.43 34.92 -10.41
C ALA A 226 1.91 33.51 -10.08
N LEU A 227 2.19 33.02 -8.87
CA LEU A 227 1.71 31.74 -8.36
C LEU A 227 0.18 31.73 -8.23
N LYS A 228 -0.41 32.83 -7.74
CA LYS A 228 -1.87 32.98 -7.65
C LYS A 228 -2.53 32.95 -9.03
N LEU A 229 -1.93 33.54 -10.05
CA LEU A 229 -2.42 33.49 -11.42
C LEU A 229 -2.18 32.14 -12.11
N GLY A 230 -1.01 31.55 -11.92
CA GLY A 230 -0.60 30.27 -12.49
C GLY A 230 -1.03 29.03 -11.68
N GLU A 231 -2.04 29.18 -10.80
CA GLU A 231 -2.61 28.11 -9.95
C GLU A 231 -1.58 27.31 -9.11
N GLY A 232 -0.51 27.98 -8.66
CA GLY A 232 0.59 27.42 -7.88
C GLY A 232 1.83 27.06 -8.69
N THR A 233 1.94 27.52 -9.94
CA THR A 233 3.15 27.39 -10.78
C THR A 233 3.59 28.76 -11.29
N VAL A 234 4.90 28.96 -11.40
CA VAL A 234 5.51 30.19 -11.92
C VAL A 234 6.74 29.83 -12.72
N ARG A 235 6.94 30.51 -13.85
CA ARG A 235 8.12 30.35 -14.70
C ARG A 235 8.94 31.63 -14.67
N VAL A 236 10.25 31.52 -14.58
CA VAL A 236 11.18 32.64 -14.52
C VAL A 236 12.14 32.50 -15.69
N ALA A 237 12.01 33.40 -16.66
CA ALA A 237 12.94 33.47 -17.80
C ALA A 237 14.12 34.38 -17.44
N VAL A 238 15.33 33.81 -17.44
CA VAL A 238 16.59 34.55 -17.22
C VAL A 238 17.14 34.98 -18.58
N ALA A 239 17.43 36.27 -18.75
CA ALA A 239 17.98 36.77 -20.01
C ALA A 239 19.34 36.14 -20.33
N GLY A 240 19.42 35.41 -21.44
CA GLY A 240 20.65 34.71 -21.88
C GLY A 240 20.95 33.42 -21.10
N GLY A 241 20.03 32.94 -20.26
CA GLY A 241 20.15 31.69 -19.51
C GLY A 241 19.00 30.72 -19.75
N GLU A 242 18.91 29.68 -18.93
CA GLU A 242 17.80 28.72 -18.94
C GLU A 242 16.55 29.26 -18.24
N GLU A 243 15.38 28.75 -18.63
CA GLU A 243 14.12 29.04 -17.95
C GLU A 243 13.97 28.18 -16.70
N LEU A 244 13.71 28.82 -15.57
CA LEU A 244 13.46 28.14 -14.29
C LEU A 244 11.94 27.99 -14.09
N LEU A 245 11.50 26.80 -13.69
CA LEU A 245 10.10 26.56 -13.34
C LEU A 245 10.02 26.25 -11.84
N PHE A 246 9.18 27.00 -11.13
CA PHE A 246 8.87 26.75 -9.74
C PHE A 246 7.41 26.37 -9.56
N SER A 247 7.12 25.56 -8.56
CA SER A 247 5.76 25.25 -8.13
C SER A 247 5.68 25.19 -6.62
N GLU A 248 4.58 25.66 -6.05
CA GLU A 248 4.22 25.45 -4.65
C GLU A 248 3.67 24.05 -4.39
N LYS A 249 3.24 23.36 -5.46
CA LYS A 249 2.65 22.02 -5.38
C LYS A 249 3.63 21.01 -5.97
N PHE A 250 3.56 19.77 -5.52
CA PHE A 250 4.27 18.68 -6.18
C PHE A 250 3.57 18.31 -7.50
N ALA A 251 3.74 19.12 -8.55
CA ALA A 251 3.13 18.89 -9.86
C ALA A 251 4.19 18.75 -10.97
N CYS A 252 3.98 17.78 -11.86
CA CYS A 252 4.74 17.64 -13.09
C CYS A 252 4.15 18.54 -14.18
N ASP A 253 5.01 19.39 -14.73
CA ASP A 253 4.74 20.35 -15.80
C ASP A 253 4.36 19.70 -17.13
N LEU A 254 4.99 18.58 -17.48
CA LEU A 254 4.80 17.90 -18.77
C LEU A 254 3.57 16.98 -18.76
N CYS A 255 3.38 16.23 -17.67
CA CYS A 255 2.38 15.18 -17.57
C CYS A 255 1.09 15.64 -16.86
N GLY A 256 1.13 16.76 -16.13
CA GLY A 256 0.02 17.21 -15.28
C GLY A 256 -0.22 16.33 -14.05
N VAL A 257 0.71 15.43 -13.73
CA VAL A 257 0.66 14.58 -12.53
C VAL A 257 0.87 15.44 -11.30
N SER A 258 -0.06 15.40 -10.35
CA SER A 258 0.10 16.00 -9.03
C SER A 258 0.30 14.90 -7.99
N LEU A 259 1.32 15.04 -7.16
CA LEU A 259 1.53 14.24 -5.97
C LEU A 259 0.84 14.93 -4.76
N PRO A 260 0.36 14.16 -3.78
CA PRO A 260 -0.04 14.69 -2.49
C PRO A 260 1.18 15.20 -1.70
N GLU A 261 0.93 15.84 -0.56
CA GLU A 261 2.02 16.16 0.37
C GLU A 261 2.79 14.92 0.79
N ILE A 262 4.12 15.05 0.79
CA ILE A 262 5.03 13.96 1.13
C ILE A 262 5.14 13.87 2.65
N THR A 263 4.23 13.12 3.27
CA THR A 263 4.21 12.86 4.71
C THR A 263 4.62 11.42 5.02
N PRO A 264 5.05 11.10 6.25
CA PRO A 264 5.33 9.70 6.63
C PRO A 264 4.11 8.77 6.44
N GLN A 265 2.88 9.30 6.52
CA GLN A 265 1.65 8.53 6.34
C GLN A 265 1.45 8.08 4.89
N LEU A 266 1.96 8.84 3.91
CA LEU A 266 1.97 8.47 2.49
C LEU A 266 2.74 7.16 2.24
N PHE A 267 3.73 6.86 3.08
CA PHE A 267 4.53 5.63 3.00
C PHE A 267 3.98 4.50 3.87
N SER A 268 2.83 4.67 4.52
CA SER A 268 2.23 3.64 5.36
C SER A 268 1.16 2.87 4.59
N PHE A 269 1.39 1.59 4.32
CA PHE A 269 0.37 0.70 3.76
C PHE A 269 -0.75 0.35 4.77
N ASN A 270 -0.59 0.72 6.04
CA ASN A 270 -1.66 0.62 7.04
C ASN A 270 -2.56 1.85 7.08
N SER A 271 -2.16 2.95 6.44
CA SER A 271 -2.94 4.18 6.33
C SER A 271 -3.63 4.24 4.96
N PRO A 272 -4.91 4.66 4.88
CA PRO A 272 -5.58 4.92 3.60
C PRO A 272 -4.84 5.93 2.70
N GLN A 273 -4.04 6.83 3.29
CA GLN A 273 -3.25 7.82 2.55
C GLN A 273 -2.09 7.22 1.76
N GLY A 274 -1.54 6.09 2.21
CA GLY A 274 -0.40 5.43 1.56
C GLY A 274 -0.74 4.07 0.95
N ALA A 275 -1.80 3.42 1.43
CA ALA A 275 -2.22 2.12 0.94
C ALA A 275 -2.61 2.15 -0.54
N CYS A 276 -2.23 1.08 -1.25
CA CYS A 276 -2.76 0.79 -2.57
C CYS A 276 -4.28 0.67 -2.49
N PRO A 277 -5.06 1.41 -3.31
CA PRO A 277 -6.52 1.41 -3.23
C PRO A 277 -7.14 0.06 -3.62
N THR A 278 -6.46 -0.70 -4.48
CA THR A 278 -6.94 -1.96 -5.06
C THR A 278 -6.80 -3.16 -4.12
N CYS A 279 -5.80 -3.17 -3.24
CA CYS A 279 -5.63 -4.24 -2.24
C CYS A 279 -5.66 -3.73 -0.80
N SER A 280 -6.02 -2.47 -0.58
CA SER A 280 -6.08 -1.83 0.75
C SER A 280 -4.82 -2.06 1.59
N GLY A 281 -3.64 -2.01 0.98
CA GLY A 281 -2.36 -2.21 1.67
C GLY A 281 -1.94 -3.65 1.95
N LEU A 282 -2.70 -4.66 1.50
CA LEU A 282 -2.31 -6.07 1.66
C LEU A 282 -1.13 -6.46 0.74
N GLY A 283 -1.08 -5.89 -0.46
CA GLY A 283 -0.11 -6.22 -1.51
C GLY A 283 -0.46 -7.49 -2.28
N THR A 284 -1.39 -8.29 -1.76
CA THR A 284 -1.83 -9.53 -2.38
C THR A 284 -3.34 -9.52 -2.61
N ARG A 285 -3.79 -10.47 -3.43
CA ARG A 285 -5.20 -10.81 -3.63
C ARG A 285 -5.34 -12.32 -3.63
N LEU A 286 -6.47 -12.79 -3.11
CA LEU A 286 -6.89 -14.16 -3.28
C LEU A 286 -7.57 -14.28 -4.64
N VAL A 287 -7.09 -15.21 -5.46
CA VAL A 287 -7.63 -15.49 -6.79
C VAL A 287 -7.88 -16.99 -6.88
N LEU A 288 -9.01 -17.38 -7.46
CA LEU A 288 -9.29 -18.81 -7.69
C LEU A 288 -8.26 -19.41 -8.63
N ASP A 289 -7.77 -20.58 -8.25
CA ASP A 289 -6.75 -21.32 -9.00
C ASP A 289 -7.38 -22.55 -9.67
N PRO A 290 -7.38 -22.63 -11.01
CA PRO A 290 -7.89 -23.79 -11.73
C PRO A 290 -7.26 -25.11 -11.29
N ASP A 291 -5.97 -25.10 -10.94
CA ASP A 291 -5.23 -26.29 -10.55
C ASP A 291 -5.66 -26.79 -9.16
N LEU A 292 -6.10 -25.89 -8.27
CA LEU A 292 -6.68 -26.27 -6.97
C LEU A 292 -8.13 -26.75 -7.11
N VAL A 293 -8.86 -26.28 -8.12
CA VAL A 293 -10.21 -26.73 -8.45
C VAL A 293 -10.19 -28.10 -9.12
N VAL A 294 -9.17 -28.40 -9.92
CA VAL A 294 -8.94 -29.69 -10.59
C VAL A 294 -7.59 -30.27 -10.17
N PRO A 295 -7.45 -30.74 -8.91
CA PRO A 295 -6.15 -31.15 -8.36
C PRO A 295 -5.61 -32.44 -8.99
N ASN A 296 -6.48 -33.28 -9.55
CA ASN A 296 -6.10 -34.49 -10.27
C ASN A 296 -6.81 -34.55 -11.63
N PRO A 297 -6.15 -34.13 -12.72
CA PRO A 297 -6.75 -34.11 -14.05
C PRO A 297 -6.81 -35.49 -14.72
N ASP A 298 -6.23 -36.53 -14.10
CA ASP A 298 -6.35 -37.93 -14.56
C ASP A 298 -7.73 -38.55 -14.24
N LEU A 299 -8.50 -37.95 -13.33
CA LEU A 299 -9.84 -38.38 -13.00
C LEU A 299 -10.86 -37.87 -14.01
N SER A 300 -11.96 -38.59 -14.18
CA SER A 300 -13.12 -38.12 -14.91
C SER A 300 -13.98 -37.14 -14.09
N LEU A 301 -14.88 -36.39 -14.74
CA LEU A 301 -15.83 -35.53 -14.03
C LEU A 301 -16.71 -36.31 -13.03
N ARG A 302 -17.08 -37.55 -13.36
CA ARG A 302 -17.87 -38.42 -12.46
C ARG A 302 -17.05 -39.00 -11.31
N GLU A 303 -15.74 -39.13 -11.49
CA GLU A 303 -14.81 -39.58 -10.46
C GLU A 303 -14.37 -38.43 -9.53
N GLY A 304 -14.84 -37.21 -9.79
CA GLY A 304 -14.59 -36.04 -8.94
C GLY A 304 -13.36 -35.23 -9.32
N ALA A 305 -12.96 -35.22 -10.60
CA ALA A 305 -11.86 -34.37 -11.08
C ALA A 305 -12.02 -32.90 -10.66
N VAL A 306 -13.25 -32.37 -10.78
CA VAL A 306 -13.59 -31.03 -10.27
C VAL A 306 -13.96 -31.16 -8.79
N ARG A 307 -13.03 -30.80 -7.90
CA ARG A 307 -13.14 -31.00 -6.45
C ARG A 307 -14.40 -30.36 -5.83
N PRO A 308 -14.82 -29.13 -6.20
CA PRO A 308 -16.08 -28.56 -5.74
C PRO A 308 -17.33 -29.39 -6.10
N TRP A 309 -17.25 -30.25 -7.12
CA TRP A 309 -18.36 -31.12 -7.55
C TRP A 309 -18.27 -32.54 -7.00
N ALA A 310 -17.13 -32.95 -6.44
CA ALA A 310 -16.87 -34.33 -6.02
C ALA A 310 -17.88 -34.84 -4.97
N GLN A 311 -18.45 -33.96 -4.15
CA GLN A 311 -19.46 -34.31 -3.14
C GLN A 311 -20.91 -34.04 -3.59
N HIS A 312 -21.13 -33.57 -4.82
CA HIS A 312 -22.44 -33.17 -5.32
C HIS A 312 -23.12 -34.25 -6.18
N HIS A 313 -23.69 -35.26 -5.53
CA HIS A 313 -24.49 -36.31 -6.19
C HIS A 313 -25.95 -35.92 -6.47
N SER A 314 -26.28 -34.63 -6.46
CA SER A 314 -27.66 -34.18 -6.66
C SER A 314 -28.16 -34.49 -8.09
N LEU A 315 -29.43 -34.86 -8.23
CA LEU A 315 -30.09 -35.09 -9.53
C LEU A 315 -29.90 -33.90 -10.49
N ARG A 316 -29.95 -32.68 -9.94
CA ARG A 316 -29.75 -31.43 -10.69
C ARG A 316 -28.33 -31.33 -11.28
N HIS A 317 -27.32 -31.77 -10.55
CA HIS A 317 -25.94 -31.77 -11.02
C HIS A 317 -25.74 -32.80 -12.15
N GLN A 318 -26.34 -33.99 -12.02
CA GLN A 318 -26.32 -35.00 -13.07
C GLN A 318 -26.99 -34.50 -14.36
N GLN A 319 -28.18 -33.89 -14.26
CA GLN A 319 -28.88 -33.29 -15.40
C GLN A 319 -28.08 -32.16 -16.07
N MET A 320 -27.35 -31.38 -15.28
CA MET A 320 -26.46 -30.33 -15.78
C MET A 320 -25.31 -30.92 -16.61
N LEU A 321 -24.64 -31.96 -16.09
CA LEU A 321 -23.56 -32.63 -16.82
C LEU A 321 -24.07 -33.28 -18.11
N GLU A 322 -25.23 -33.95 -18.08
CA GLU A 322 -25.84 -34.56 -19.27
C GLU A 322 -26.17 -33.53 -20.36
N ALA A 323 -26.65 -32.34 -19.96
CA ALA A 323 -26.92 -31.26 -20.91
C ALA A 323 -25.61 -30.75 -21.57
N LEU A 324 -24.53 -30.63 -20.79
CA LEU A 324 -23.22 -30.22 -21.28
C LEU A 324 -22.60 -31.27 -22.21
N GLU A 325 -22.65 -32.55 -21.83
CA GLU A 325 -22.19 -33.69 -22.65
C GLU A 325 -22.86 -33.69 -24.02
N LYS A 326 -24.19 -33.51 -24.05
CA LYS A 326 -24.96 -33.52 -25.30
C LYS A 326 -24.64 -32.31 -26.19
N HIS A 327 -24.45 -31.14 -25.60
CA HIS A 327 -24.21 -29.90 -26.34
C HIS A 327 -22.80 -29.85 -26.93
N TYR A 328 -21.78 -30.11 -26.13
CA TYR A 328 -20.37 -30.05 -26.52
C TYR A 328 -19.80 -31.39 -27.03
N ARG A 329 -20.61 -32.46 -27.04
CA ARG A 329 -20.27 -33.78 -27.58
C ARG A 329 -19.03 -34.42 -26.91
N PHE A 330 -18.92 -34.31 -25.59
CA PHE A 330 -17.90 -34.99 -24.80
C PHE A 330 -18.54 -36.00 -23.82
N SER A 331 -17.72 -36.81 -23.17
CA SER A 331 -18.14 -37.78 -22.15
C SER A 331 -17.61 -37.39 -20.77
N SER A 332 -18.45 -37.35 -19.75
CA SER A 332 -18.06 -37.12 -18.34
C SER A 332 -17.26 -38.28 -17.73
N ARG A 333 -17.12 -39.39 -18.46
CA ARG A 333 -16.26 -40.53 -18.10
C ARG A 333 -14.84 -40.43 -18.65
N THR A 334 -14.58 -39.46 -19.52
CA THR A 334 -13.22 -39.19 -20.00
C THR A 334 -12.44 -38.43 -18.91
N PRO A 335 -11.16 -38.78 -18.65
CA PRO A 335 -10.29 -37.99 -17.80
C PRO A 335 -10.26 -36.52 -18.18
N PHE A 336 -10.19 -35.61 -17.20
CA PHE A 336 -10.28 -34.17 -17.46
C PHE A 336 -9.20 -33.68 -18.43
N LYS A 337 -7.95 -34.15 -18.28
CA LYS A 337 -6.83 -33.81 -19.18
C LYS A 337 -7.06 -34.21 -20.64
N ASP A 338 -7.86 -35.24 -20.87
CA ASP A 338 -8.11 -35.82 -22.20
C ASP A 338 -9.34 -35.18 -22.87
N LEU A 339 -10.05 -34.29 -22.17
CA LEU A 339 -11.11 -33.47 -22.76
C LEU A 339 -10.50 -32.42 -23.71
N GLU A 340 -11.24 -32.08 -24.77
CA GLU A 340 -10.85 -30.96 -25.64
C GLU A 340 -10.70 -29.66 -24.83
N GLU A 341 -9.74 -28.81 -25.21
CA GLU A 341 -9.39 -27.58 -24.47
C GLU A 341 -10.57 -26.61 -24.36
N ASN A 342 -11.39 -26.50 -25.42
CA ASN A 342 -12.66 -25.76 -25.41
C ASN A 342 -13.61 -26.23 -24.30
N VAL A 343 -13.74 -27.54 -24.09
CA VAL A 343 -14.61 -28.13 -23.07
C VAL A 343 -14.06 -27.85 -21.68
N GLN A 344 -12.74 -28.00 -21.48
CA GLN A 344 -12.10 -27.63 -20.20
C GLN A 344 -12.36 -26.15 -19.85
N GLN A 345 -12.19 -25.26 -20.84
CA GLN A 345 -12.45 -23.83 -20.69
C GLN A 345 -13.92 -23.53 -20.37
N VAL A 346 -14.87 -24.17 -21.05
CA VAL A 346 -16.30 -24.00 -20.77
C VAL A 346 -16.67 -24.51 -19.38
N LEU A 347 -16.10 -25.63 -18.94
CA LEU A 347 -16.35 -26.16 -17.60
C LEU A 347 -15.86 -25.20 -16.50
N LEU A 348 -14.66 -24.64 -16.68
CA LEU A 348 -14.04 -23.76 -15.67
C LEU A 348 -14.58 -22.32 -15.72
N TYR A 349 -14.68 -21.72 -16.90
CA TYR A 349 -14.98 -20.30 -17.09
C TYR A 349 -16.38 -20.01 -17.65
N GLY A 350 -17.10 -21.04 -18.10
CA GLY A 350 -18.46 -20.94 -18.60
C GLY A 350 -18.58 -20.82 -20.12
N SER A 351 -19.81 -20.84 -20.62
CA SER A 351 -20.12 -20.78 -22.06
C SER A 351 -20.26 -19.34 -22.61
N GLY A 352 -19.97 -18.33 -21.80
CA GLY A 352 -20.14 -16.92 -22.17
C GLY A 352 -21.60 -16.60 -22.50
N GLN A 353 -21.88 -16.22 -23.75
CA GLN A 353 -23.25 -15.94 -24.24
C GLN A 353 -23.93 -17.14 -24.90
N GLU A 354 -23.21 -18.24 -25.11
CA GLU A 354 -23.76 -19.43 -25.75
C GLU A 354 -24.79 -20.10 -24.83
N ALA A 355 -26.02 -20.23 -25.32
CA ALA A 355 -27.11 -20.85 -24.59
C ALA A 355 -27.08 -22.38 -24.74
N ILE A 356 -27.08 -23.07 -23.60
CA ILE A 356 -27.14 -24.53 -23.53
C ILE A 356 -28.55 -24.93 -23.12
N ASN A 357 -29.09 -25.94 -23.78
CA ASN A 357 -30.43 -26.47 -23.49
C ASN A 357 -30.40 -27.37 -22.25
N PHE A 358 -30.40 -26.75 -21.06
CA PHE A 358 -30.57 -27.47 -19.81
C PHE A 358 -31.99 -28.01 -19.69
N PHE A 359 -32.18 -29.09 -18.94
CA PHE A 359 -33.51 -29.65 -18.70
C PHE A 359 -33.68 -30.07 -17.24
N TYR A 360 -34.94 -30.11 -16.80
CA TYR A 360 -35.35 -30.74 -15.55
C TYR A 360 -36.61 -31.57 -15.77
N GLU A 361 -36.79 -32.58 -14.92
CA GLU A 361 -37.95 -33.47 -14.98
C GLU A 361 -39.01 -33.00 -13.99
N GLN A 362 -40.20 -32.66 -14.50
CA GLN A 362 -41.37 -32.27 -13.70
C GLN A 362 -42.57 -33.07 -14.20
N GLY A 363 -43.17 -33.90 -13.34
CA GLY A 363 -44.35 -34.70 -13.69
C GLY A 363 -44.13 -35.69 -14.85
N GLY A 364 -42.93 -36.26 -14.98
CA GLY A 364 -42.60 -37.24 -16.03
C GLY A 364 -42.34 -36.65 -17.41
N LYS A 365 -42.30 -35.31 -17.55
CA LYS A 365 -41.92 -34.62 -18.78
C LYS A 365 -40.63 -33.82 -18.59
N ARG A 366 -39.79 -33.80 -19.61
CA ARG A 366 -38.58 -32.96 -19.67
C ARG A 366 -38.94 -31.57 -20.17
N VAL A 367 -38.65 -30.56 -19.36
CA VAL A 367 -38.78 -29.15 -19.74
C VAL A 367 -37.38 -28.63 -20.06
N PHE A 368 -37.19 -28.09 -21.26
CA PHE A 368 -35.92 -27.51 -21.69
C PHE A 368 -35.91 -26.00 -21.45
N VAL A 369 -34.82 -25.51 -20.88
CA VAL A 369 -34.59 -24.09 -20.59
C VAL A 369 -33.23 -23.70 -21.17
N PRO A 370 -33.20 -22.93 -22.27
CA PRO A 370 -31.95 -22.44 -22.83
C PRO A 370 -31.38 -21.37 -21.90
N ARG A 371 -30.15 -21.58 -21.43
CA ARG A 371 -29.42 -20.58 -20.63
C ARG A 371 -27.91 -20.80 -20.75
N PRO A 372 -27.09 -19.75 -20.59
CA PRO A 372 -25.64 -19.92 -20.53
C PRO A 372 -25.23 -20.71 -19.30
N PHE A 373 -24.14 -21.46 -19.42
CA PHE A 373 -23.49 -22.12 -18.31
C PHE A 373 -22.48 -21.15 -17.67
N PRO A 374 -22.62 -20.81 -16.38
CA PRO A 374 -21.73 -19.84 -15.74
C PRO A 374 -20.27 -20.28 -15.58
N GLY A 375 -19.98 -21.59 -15.53
CA GLY A 375 -18.65 -22.11 -15.20
C GLY A 375 -18.42 -22.30 -13.70
N VAL A 376 -17.48 -23.16 -13.34
CA VAL A 376 -17.13 -23.46 -11.93
C VAL A 376 -16.53 -22.25 -11.23
N LEU A 377 -15.54 -21.59 -11.86
CA LEU A 377 -14.80 -20.49 -11.24
C LEU A 377 -15.69 -19.27 -11.01
N PRO A 378 -16.51 -18.80 -11.98
CA PRO A 378 -17.41 -17.68 -11.73
C PRO A 378 -18.44 -17.97 -10.62
N LEU A 379 -18.95 -19.20 -10.52
CA LEU A 379 -19.87 -19.59 -9.44
C LEU A 379 -19.19 -19.56 -8.07
N LEU A 380 -17.96 -20.07 -7.95
CA LEU A 380 -17.20 -19.99 -6.70
C LEU A 380 -16.89 -18.54 -6.35
N GLN A 381 -16.52 -17.71 -7.33
CA GLN A 381 -16.21 -16.30 -7.13
C GLN A 381 -17.43 -15.51 -6.64
N GLU A 382 -18.59 -15.71 -7.27
CA GLU A 382 -19.85 -15.09 -6.88
C GLU A 382 -20.26 -15.53 -5.47
N ARG A 383 -20.13 -16.83 -5.15
CA ARG A 383 -20.44 -17.37 -3.82
C ARG A 383 -19.51 -16.81 -2.74
N TYR A 384 -18.21 -16.66 -3.04
CA TYR A 384 -17.25 -16.06 -2.11
C TYR A 384 -17.59 -14.60 -1.79
N GLN A 385 -17.97 -13.82 -2.82
CA GLN A 385 -18.30 -12.41 -2.68
C GLN A 385 -19.66 -12.15 -1.99
N SER A 386 -20.64 -13.03 -2.22
CA SER A 386 -22.00 -12.85 -1.74
C SER A 386 -22.26 -13.50 -0.37
N THR A 387 -21.42 -14.44 0.09
CA THR A 387 -21.65 -15.13 1.35
C THR A 387 -21.17 -14.31 2.56
N ASP A 388 -21.97 -14.31 3.62
CA ASP A 388 -21.61 -13.74 4.94
C ASP A 388 -21.05 -14.80 5.90
N SER A 389 -21.10 -16.09 5.53
CA SER A 389 -20.62 -17.18 6.36
C SER A 389 -19.09 -17.32 6.27
N SER A 390 -18.41 -17.23 7.42
CA SER A 390 -16.96 -17.45 7.49
C SER A 390 -16.56 -18.86 7.05
N LEU A 391 -17.33 -19.87 7.46
CA LEU A 391 -17.07 -21.26 7.12
C LEU A 391 -17.11 -21.50 5.60
N ILE A 392 -18.06 -20.89 4.89
CA ILE A 392 -18.14 -21.01 3.42
C ILE A 392 -16.98 -20.26 2.76
N ARG A 393 -16.54 -19.12 3.30
CA ARG A 393 -15.36 -18.42 2.78
C ARG A 393 -14.11 -19.26 2.95
N ASP A 394 -13.89 -19.81 4.15
CA ASP A 394 -12.73 -20.66 4.45
C ASP A 394 -12.69 -21.89 3.53
N GLU A 395 -13.84 -22.54 3.29
CA GLU A 395 -13.96 -23.66 2.33
C GLU A 395 -13.59 -23.25 0.89
N ILE A 396 -14.02 -22.05 0.45
CA ILE A 396 -13.72 -21.58 -0.92
C ILE A 396 -12.26 -21.13 -1.03
N GLU A 397 -11.67 -20.59 0.03
CA GLU A 397 -10.27 -20.16 0.07
C GLU A 397 -9.30 -21.33 -0.14
N GLU A 398 -9.71 -22.58 0.13
CA GLU A 398 -8.94 -23.78 -0.22
C GLU A 398 -8.70 -23.93 -1.74
N TYR A 399 -9.53 -23.29 -2.57
CA TYR A 399 -9.38 -23.26 -4.03
C TYR A 399 -8.72 -21.98 -4.54
N MET A 400 -8.22 -21.13 -3.65
CA MET A 400 -7.62 -19.84 -3.99
C MET A 400 -6.11 -19.85 -3.75
N THR A 401 -5.37 -19.18 -4.62
CA THR A 401 -3.97 -18.86 -4.40
C THR A 401 -3.78 -17.37 -4.14
N VAL A 402 -2.74 -17.08 -3.35
CA VAL A 402 -2.33 -15.72 -3.06
C VAL A 402 -1.48 -15.22 -4.22
N GLN A 403 -1.97 -14.22 -4.94
CA GLN A 403 -1.23 -13.57 -6.02
C GLN A 403 -0.87 -12.12 -5.67
N PRO A 404 0.26 -11.59 -6.19
CA PRO A 404 0.57 -10.18 -6.06
C PRO A 404 -0.54 -9.30 -6.66
N CYS A 405 -0.87 -8.22 -5.98
CA CYS A 405 -1.82 -7.24 -6.48
C CYS A 405 -1.35 -6.66 -7.84
N PRO A 406 -2.18 -6.62 -8.90
CA PRO A 406 -1.72 -6.18 -10.22
C PRO A 406 -1.37 -4.69 -10.27
N GLU A 407 -1.98 -3.86 -9.42
CA GLU A 407 -1.73 -2.41 -9.41
C GLU A 407 -0.41 -2.05 -8.72
N CYS A 408 -0.21 -2.53 -7.48
CA CYS A 408 1.02 -2.23 -6.73
C CYS A 408 2.11 -3.30 -6.88
N ARG A 409 1.84 -4.40 -7.59
CA ARG A 409 2.77 -5.52 -7.82
C ARG A 409 3.38 -6.08 -6.52
N GLY A 410 2.60 -6.14 -5.45
CA GLY A 410 3.07 -6.57 -4.13
C GLY A 410 3.60 -5.46 -3.23
N ALA A 411 3.81 -4.24 -3.73
CA ALA A 411 4.43 -3.14 -2.98
C ALA A 411 3.55 -2.54 -1.87
N ARG A 412 2.26 -2.91 -1.81
CA ARG A 412 1.26 -2.48 -0.80
C ARG A 412 0.91 -0.98 -0.82
N LEU A 413 1.69 -0.17 -1.51
CA LEU A 413 1.54 1.28 -1.54
C LEU A 413 0.89 1.77 -2.84
N ARG A 414 0.33 2.97 -2.78
CA ARG A 414 -0.10 3.72 -3.97
C ARG A 414 1.09 4.21 -4.79
N ARG A 415 0.87 4.39 -6.09
CA ARG A 415 1.91 4.77 -7.06
C ARG A 415 2.61 6.08 -6.71
N GLU A 416 1.91 7.03 -6.10
CA GLU A 416 2.45 8.32 -5.69
C GLU A 416 3.55 8.16 -4.62
N ALA A 417 3.36 7.25 -3.67
CA ALA A 417 4.37 6.93 -2.67
C ALA A 417 5.59 6.21 -3.29
N LEU A 418 5.34 5.30 -4.23
CA LEU A 418 6.39 4.57 -4.96
C LEU A 418 7.18 5.46 -5.94
N ALA A 419 6.65 6.63 -6.26
CA ALA A 419 7.31 7.61 -7.10
C ALA A 419 8.38 8.42 -6.36
N VAL A 420 8.39 8.39 -5.03
CA VAL A 420 9.41 9.03 -4.20
C VAL A 420 10.60 8.09 -4.06
N LYS A 421 11.80 8.59 -4.41
CA LYS A 421 13.02 7.80 -4.44
C LYS A 421 14.11 8.39 -3.56
N LEU A 422 14.91 7.52 -2.96
CA LEU A 422 16.16 7.84 -2.30
C LEU A 422 17.23 6.96 -2.94
N GLY A 423 18.42 7.50 -3.29
CA GLY A 423 19.47 6.72 -3.95
C GLY A 423 19.01 5.89 -5.15
N GLY A 424 18.07 6.42 -5.94
CA GLY A 424 17.48 5.75 -7.10
C GLY A 424 16.42 4.67 -6.80
N LYS A 425 16.16 4.33 -5.54
CA LYS A 425 15.19 3.30 -5.12
C LYS A 425 13.99 3.89 -4.39
N ASN A 426 12.81 3.32 -4.57
CA ASN A 426 11.63 3.63 -3.75
C ASN A 426 11.59 2.80 -2.46
N ILE A 427 10.70 3.15 -1.53
CA ILE A 427 10.63 2.49 -0.21
C ILE A 427 10.37 0.98 -0.31
N SER A 428 9.53 0.54 -1.26
CA SER A 428 9.21 -0.88 -1.44
C SER A 428 10.41 -1.67 -1.96
N GLU A 429 11.20 -1.08 -2.85
CA GLU A 429 12.43 -1.68 -3.37
C GLU A 429 13.47 -1.85 -2.26
N VAL A 430 13.62 -0.85 -1.40
CA VAL A 430 14.52 -0.91 -0.23
C VAL A 430 14.07 -2.01 0.74
N THR A 431 12.77 -2.12 1.02
CA THR A 431 12.25 -3.16 1.93
C THR A 431 12.25 -4.57 1.35
N SER A 432 12.43 -4.70 0.04
CA SER A 432 12.56 -6.00 -0.63
C SER A 432 14.00 -6.53 -0.61
N LEU A 433 14.98 -5.71 -0.22
CA LEU A 433 16.35 -6.13 -0.05
C LEU A 433 16.49 -7.05 1.16
N SER A 434 17.45 -7.97 1.10
CA SER A 434 17.92 -8.64 2.32
C SER A 434 18.55 -7.61 3.28
N VAL A 435 18.60 -7.93 4.58
CA VAL A 435 19.18 -7.03 5.60
C VAL A 435 20.61 -6.64 5.26
N ALA A 436 21.43 -7.57 4.74
CA ALA A 436 22.80 -7.30 4.32
C ALA A 436 22.84 -6.29 3.16
N GLN A 437 22.04 -6.51 2.11
CA GLN A 437 21.96 -5.61 0.95
C GLN A 437 21.44 -4.22 1.33
N ALA A 438 20.45 -4.14 2.23
CA ALA A 438 19.93 -2.87 2.72
C ALA A 438 21.02 -2.08 3.47
N ARG A 439 21.80 -2.74 4.33
CA ARG A 439 22.93 -2.13 5.04
C ARG A 439 23.97 -1.58 4.07
N ASP A 440 24.38 -2.40 3.10
CA ASP A 440 25.41 -2.00 2.12
C ASP A 440 24.90 -0.86 1.22
N TRP A 441 23.61 -0.86 0.88
CA TRP A 441 22.97 0.25 0.16
C TRP A 441 22.99 1.55 0.99
N PHE A 442 22.66 1.49 2.28
CA PHE A 442 22.73 2.67 3.16
C PHE A 442 24.14 3.21 3.35
N GLN A 443 25.18 2.36 3.30
CA GLN A 443 26.58 2.79 3.37
C GLN A 443 27.07 3.48 2.09
N GLY A 444 26.39 3.25 0.97
CA GLY A 444 26.73 3.84 -0.33
C GLY A 444 25.91 5.08 -0.72
N LEU A 445 24.97 5.51 0.13
CA LEU A 445 24.28 6.80 0.02
C LEU A 445 25.19 7.93 0.50
#